data_AF-A0A3N5TNL4-F1
#
_entry.id   AF-A0A3N5TNL4-F1
#
_cell.length_a   1.000
_cell.length_b   1.000
_cell.length_c   1.000
_cell.angle_alpha   90.00
_cell.angle_beta   90.00
_cell.angle_gamma   90.00
#
_symmetry.space_group_name_H-M   'P 1'
#
loop_
_entity.id
_entity.type
_entity.pdbx_description
1 polymer ?
#
loop_
_entity_poly.entity_id
_entity_poly.type
_entity_poly.pdbx_seq_one_letter_code
_entity_poly.pdbx_strand_id
1 'polypeptide(L)'
;MESEVKQMEACEIPRQDMLPPTVVHLEIKDPSCDFECVMKAAKVKAESYDNAPRLLSWFDKKGGSFSPGDCCVEGEPSWLAFAQAKGADLTIDVNNEDYIFVFRMSHGLP
;
A
#
# COMPACT_ATOMS: atom_id res chain seq x y z
N MET A 1 2.36 -27.71 13.59
CA MET A 1 3.32 -26.63 13.29
C MET A 1 2.51 -25.36 13.36
N GLU A 2 2.55 -24.70 14.51
CA GLU A 2 1.86 -23.42 14.70
C GLU A 2 2.63 -22.39 13.87
N SER A 3 1.98 -21.87 12.83
CA SER A 3 2.51 -20.74 12.08
C SER A 3 2.61 -19.57 13.04
N GLU A 4 3.84 -19.11 13.31
CA GLU A 4 4.08 -17.84 14.00
C GLU A 4 3.54 -16.71 13.12
N VAL A 5 2.28 -16.34 13.37
CA VAL A 5 1.71 -15.11 12.84
C VAL A 5 2.49 -13.98 13.52
N LYS A 6 3.40 -13.35 12.76
CA LYS A 6 4.16 -12.20 13.22
C LYS A 6 3.13 -11.15 13.70
N GLN A 7 3.11 -10.86 15.01
CA GLN A 7 2.21 -9.85 15.55
C GLN A 7 2.63 -8.50 14.95
N MET A 8 1.78 -7.92 14.11
CA MET A 8 1.95 -6.55 13.64
C MET A 8 1.67 -5.59 14.78
N GLU A 9 2.47 -4.54 14.90
CA GLU A 9 2.22 -3.50 15.89
C GLU A 9 1.11 -2.55 15.39
N ALA A 10 0.37 -1.95 16.33
CA ALA A 10 -0.76 -1.07 16.00
C ALA A 10 -0.34 0.14 15.13
N CYS A 11 0.92 0.54 15.20
CA CYS A 11 1.46 1.67 14.43
C CYS A 11 1.90 1.29 13.01
N GLU A 12 1.94 0.00 12.65
CA GLU A 12 2.20 -0.46 11.28
C GLU A 12 0.93 -0.44 10.42
N ILE A 13 -0.23 -0.49 11.09
CA ILE A 13 -1.56 -0.45 10.47
C ILE A 13 -1.86 1.00 10.10
N PRO A 14 -2.05 1.30 8.80
CA PRO A 14 -2.38 2.65 8.39
C PRO A 14 -3.78 3.02 8.87
N ARG A 15 -3.96 4.31 9.13
CA ARG A 15 -5.29 4.90 9.30
C ARG A 15 -5.61 5.71 8.05
N GLN A 16 -6.89 5.79 7.70
CA GLN A 16 -7.33 6.44 6.47
C GLN A 16 -6.94 7.93 6.39
N ASP A 17 -6.80 8.62 7.52
CA ASP A 17 -6.34 10.02 7.63
C ASP A 17 -4.85 10.21 7.32
N MET A 18 -4.06 9.12 7.33
CA MET A 18 -2.62 9.13 7.03
C MET A 18 -2.33 8.87 5.55
N LEU A 19 -3.30 8.35 4.79
CA LEU A 19 -3.08 8.00 3.39
C LEU A 19 -2.94 9.28 2.53
N PRO A 20 -2.19 9.19 1.41
CA PRO A 20 -2.21 10.20 0.37
C PRO A 20 -3.64 10.64 0.00
N PRO A 21 -3.83 11.90 -0.42
CA PRO A 21 -5.15 12.51 -0.59
C PRO A 21 -6.05 11.75 -1.57
N THR A 22 -5.46 11.06 -2.55
CA THR A 22 -6.19 10.22 -3.50
C THR A 22 -6.14 8.77 -3.06
N VAL A 23 -7.29 8.20 -2.73
CA VAL A 23 -7.45 6.76 -2.46
C VAL A 23 -8.38 6.14 -3.50
N VAL A 24 -7.92 5.08 -4.13
CA VAL A 24 -8.69 4.30 -5.09
C VAL A 24 -8.84 2.88 -4.55
N HIS A 25 -10.09 2.48 -4.35
CA HIS A 25 -10.41 1.14 -3.89
C HIS A 25 -10.42 0.13 -5.05
N LEU A 26 -9.80 -1.02 -4.85
CA LEU A 26 -9.76 -2.14 -5.78
C LEU A 26 -10.25 -3.40 -5.06
N GLU A 27 -11.27 -4.06 -5.62
CA GLU A 27 -11.72 -5.35 -5.12
C GLU A 27 -11.13 -6.49 -5.95
N ILE A 28 -10.53 -7.47 -5.29
CA ILE A 28 -10.06 -8.72 -5.91
C ILE A 28 -10.78 -9.88 -5.23
N LYS A 29 -11.64 -10.56 -5.99
CA LYS A 29 -12.48 -11.67 -5.52
C LYS A 29 -11.83 -13.04 -5.68
N ASP A 30 -10.72 -13.13 -6.40
CA ASP A 30 -10.00 -14.39 -6.62
C ASP A 30 -9.15 -14.74 -5.40
N PRO A 31 -9.49 -15.79 -4.63
CA PRO A 31 -8.76 -16.17 -3.42
C PRO A 31 -7.39 -16.79 -3.71
N SER A 32 -7.09 -17.15 -4.97
CA SER A 32 -5.79 -17.67 -5.39
C SER A 32 -4.79 -16.57 -5.76
N CYS A 33 -5.24 -15.32 -5.85
CA CYS A 33 -4.40 -14.17 -6.14
C CYS A 33 -3.52 -13.85 -4.93
N ASP A 34 -2.22 -14.15 -5.04
CA ASP A 34 -1.21 -13.86 -4.03
C ASP A 34 -0.69 -12.42 -4.11
N PHE A 35 0.28 -12.07 -3.26
CA PHE A 35 0.85 -10.72 -3.22
C PHE A 35 1.34 -10.23 -4.59
N GLU A 36 2.01 -11.08 -5.38
CA GLU A 36 2.53 -10.68 -6.69
C GLU A 36 1.39 -10.37 -7.66
N CYS A 37 0.35 -11.21 -7.66
CA CYS A 37 -0.87 -11.00 -8.42
C CYS A 37 -1.56 -9.69 -8.01
N VAL A 38 -1.75 -9.45 -6.71
CA VAL A 38 -2.39 -8.24 -6.18
C VAL A 38 -1.56 -6.98 -6.51
N MET A 39 -0.24 -7.02 -6.33
CA MET A 39 0.65 -5.90 -6.68
C MET A 39 0.58 -5.57 -8.18
N LYS A 40 0.53 -6.60 -9.04
CA LYS A 40 0.38 -6.40 -10.48
C LYS A 40 -0.96 -5.73 -10.81
N ALA A 41 -2.06 -6.17 -10.18
CA ALA A 41 -3.36 -5.55 -10.36
C ALA A 41 -3.38 -4.09 -9.89
N ALA A 42 -2.75 -3.78 -8.75
CA ALA A 42 -2.61 -2.42 -8.25
C ALA A 42 -1.80 -1.53 -9.20
N LYS A 43 -0.71 -2.04 -9.78
CA LYS A 43 0.09 -1.32 -10.79
C LYS A 43 -0.73 -1.01 -12.05
N VAL A 44 -1.43 -2.01 -12.60
CA VAL A 44 -2.31 -1.81 -13.76
C VAL A 44 -3.40 -0.77 -13.44
N LYS A 45 -3.94 -0.79 -12.21
CA LYS A 45 -4.92 0.20 -11.78
C LYS A 45 -4.33 1.60 -11.71
N ALA A 46 -3.12 1.76 -11.15
CA ALA A 46 -2.41 3.04 -11.12
C ALA A 46 -2.09 3.55 -12.54
N GLU A 47 -1.70 2.66 -13.45
CA GLU A 47 -1.41 2.99 -14.86
C GLU A 47 -2.64 3.47 -15.64
N SER A 48 -3.86 3.21 -15.14
CA SER A 48 -5.08 3.79 -15.72
C SER A 48 -5.24 5.29 -15.46
N TYR A 49 -4.44 5.86 -14.55
CA TYR A 49 -4.49 7.26 -14.13
C TYR A 49 -3.24 8.06 -14.54
N ASP A 50 -2.09 7.41 -14.71
CA ASP A 50 -0.85 8.03 -15.16
C ASP A 50 -0.07 7.06 -16.04
N ASN A 51 0.72 7.57 -16.98
CA ASN A 51 1.48 6.72 -17.92
C ASN A 51 2.72 6.08 -17.27
N ALA A 52 3.17 6.57 -16.12
CA ALA A 52 4.39 6.09 -15.46
C ALA A 52 4.31 6.26 -13.92
N PRO A 53 3.31 5.67 -13.24
CA PRO A 53 3.22 5.73 -11.80
C PRO A 53 4.37 4.94 -11.18
N ARG A 54 5.00 5.52 -10.16
CA ARG A 54 6.10 4.87 -9.43
C ARG A 54 5.60 4.38 -8.10
N LEU A 55 5.68 3.07 -7.87
CA LEU A 55 5.43 2.48 -6.56
C LEU A 55 6.52 2.96 -5.59
N LEU A 56 6.11 3.59 -4.50
CA LEU A 56 7.00 4.12 -3.46
C LEU A 56 7.04 3.21 -2.24
N SER A 57 5.89 2.70 -1.82
CA SER A 57 5.78 1.78 -0.69
C SER A 57 4.55 0.89 -0.80
N TRP A 58 4.54 -0.18 0.00
CA TRP A 58 3.44 -1.13 0.07
C TRP A 58 3.32 -1.75 1.46
N PHE A 59 2.14 -2.30 1.73
CA PHE A 59 1.77 -3.00 2.95
C PHE A 59 0.92 -4.22 2.61
N ASP A 60 1.23 -5.36 3.23
CA ASP A 60 0.52 -6.63 3.18
C ASP A 60 0.15 -7.04 4.62
N LYS A 61 -1.14 -6.92 4.92
CA LYS A 61 -1.71 -7.24 6.23
C LYS A 61 -1.65 -8.73 6.53
N LYS A 62 -1.83 -9.58 5.52
CA LYS A 62 -1.87 -11.04 5.70
C LYS A 62 -0.46 -11.60 5.94
N GLY A 63 0.52 -11.08 5.22
CA GLY A 63 1.93 -11.41 5.40
C GLY A 63 2.59 -10.73 6.60
N GLY A 64 1.96 -9.68 7.15
CA GLY A 64 2.56 -8.88 8.23
C GLY A 64 3.84 -8.20 7.78
N SER A 65 3.82 -7.66 6.57
CA SER A 65 5.01 -7.12 5.91
C SER A 65 4.70 -5.84 5.15
N PHE A 66 5.71 -4.99 5.04
CA PHE A 66 5.63 -3.72 4.33
C PHE A 66 7.03 -3.37 3.83
N SER A 67 7.09 -2.42 2.90
CA SER A 67 8.37 -1.87 2.46
C SER A 67 8.17 -0.51 1.80
N PRO A 68 9.19 0.38 1.85
CA PRO A 68 10.42 0.23 2.65
C PRO A 68 10.20 0.68 4.10
N GLY A 69 11.14 0.34 4.98
CA GLY A 69 11.18 0.85 6.35
C GLY A 69 11.11 -0.24 7.43
N ASP A 70 11.08 0.21 8.68
CA ASP A 70 10.91 -0.59 9.89
C ASP A 70 9.56 -0.29 10.55
N CYS A 71 9.26 -0.92 11.70
CA CYS A 71 7.97 -0.82 12.40
C CYS A 71 7.28 0.55 12.30
N CYS A 72 7.77 1.58 13.00
CA CYS A 72 7.06 2.86 13.14
C CYS A 72 8.00 4.06 13.31
N VAL A 73 7.56 5.24 12.85
CA VAL A 73 8.21 6.54 13.10
C VAL A 73 7.17 7.43 13.79
N GLU A 74 7.49 7.90 15.00
CA GLU A 74 6.60 8.77 15.81
C GLU A 74 5.18 8.21 16.04
N GLY A 75 5.02 6.88 16.01
CA GLY A 75 3.73 6.20 16.18
C GLY A 75 2.94 6.03 14.87
N GLU A 76 3.51 6.41 13.73
CA GLU A 76 2.95 6.22 12.39
C GLU A 76 3.71 5.16 11.58
N PRO A 77 3.09 4.55 10.56
CA PRO A 77 3.76 3.55 9.75
C PRO A 77 4.92 4.16 8.95
N SER A 78 6.15 3.68 9.16
CA SER A 78 7.34 4.28 8.54
C SER A 78 7.31 4.22 7.01
N TRP A 79 6.72 3.15 6.45
CA TRP A 79 6.56 2.95 5.01
C TRP A 79 5.66 3.99 4.36
N LEU A 80 4.69 4.52 5.12
CA LEU A 80 3.80 5.57 4.67
C LEU A 80 4.49 6.94 4.73
N ALA A 81 5.15 7.24 5.85
CA ALA A 81 5.97 8.45 6.00
C ALA A 81 7.05 8.55 4.92
N PHE A 82 7.70 7.42 4.59
CA PHE A 82 8.68 7.35 3.49
C PHE A 82 8.05 7.76 2.15
N ALA A 83 6.88 7.23 1.81
CA ALA A 83 6.24 7.52 0.54
C ALA A 83 5.75 8.98 0.46
N GLN A 84 5.19 9.51 1.54
CA GLN A 84 4.83 10.93 1.64
C GLN A 84 6.04 11.84 1.42
N ALA A 85 7.19 11.55 2.05
CA ALA A 85 8.42 12.31 1.87
C ALA A 85 8.96 12.25 0.41
N LYS A 86 8.57 11.24 -0.38
CA LYS A 86 8.91 11.12 -1.81
C LYS A 86 7.86 11.76 -2.75
N GLY A 87 6.82 12.37 -2.18
CA GLY A 87 5.73 13.02 -2.91
C GLY A 87 4.69 12.04 -3.41
N ALA A 88 4.32 11.05 -2.61
CA ALA A 88 3.18 10.18 -2.90
C ALA A 88 1.89 10.99 -3.03
N ASP A 89 1.07 10.62 -4.00
CA ASP A 89 -0.17 11.32 -4.36
C ASP A 89 -1.34 10.37 -4.69
N LEU A 90 -1.07 9.06 -4.78
CA LEU A 90 -2.06 8.02 -5.07
C LEU A 90 -1.87 6.81 -4.14
N THR A 91 -2.99 6.34 -3.59
CA THR A 91 -3.09 5.07 -2.87
C THR A 91 -4.02 4.13 -3.63
N ILE A 92 -3.57 2.91 -3.87
CA ILE A 92 -4.45 1.80 -4.25
C ILE A 92 -4.68 0.96 -3.00
N ASP A 93 -5.92 1.01 -2.49
CA ASP A 93 -6.39 0.22 -1.36
C ASP A 93 -7.11 -1.03 -1.89
N VAL A 94 -6.60 -2.22 -1.58
CA VAL A 94 -7.16 -3.48 -2.04
C VAL A 94 -7.87 -4.19 -0.88
N ASN A 95 -9.12 -4.56 -1.13
CA ASN A 95 -9.95 -5.36 -0.21
C ASN A 95 -10.05 -4.78 1.23
N ASN A 96 -10.18 -3.45 1.37
CA ASN A 96 -10.27 -2.75 2.66
C ASN A 96 -9.03 -2.97 3.54
N GLU A 97 -7.90 -2.48 3.05
CA GLU A 97 -6.60 -2.43 3.74
C GLU A 97 -5.94 -3.80 3.95
N ASP A 98 -6.41 -4.84 3.24
CA ASP A 98 -5.69 -6.12 3.18
C ASP A 98 -4.34 -5.94 2.48
N TYR A 99 -4.33 -5.13 1.41
CA TYR A 99 -3.10 -4.66 0.77
C TYR A 99 -3.21 -3.18 0.44
N ILE A 100 -2.13 -2.43 0.68
CA ILE A 100 -2.03 -1.03 0.30
C ILE A 100 -0.78 -0.82 -0.54
N PHE A 101 -0.94 -0.09 -1.65
CA PHE A 101 0.15 0.29 -2.53
C PHE A 101 0.13 1.80 -2.73
N VAL A 102 1.24 2.46 -2.40
CA VAL A 102 1.36 3.91 -2.46
C VAL A 102 2.25 4.28 -3.64
N PHE A 103 1.72 5.12 -4.51
CA PHE A 103 2.35 5.56 -5.73
C PHE A 103 2.61 7.07 -5.72
N ARG A 104 3.55 7.45 -6.57
CA ARG A 104 3.67 8.80 -7.08
C ARG A 104 3.38 8.80 -8.57
N MET A 105 2.37 9.57 -8.98
CA MET A 105 2.07 9.86 -10.37
C MET A 105 3.06 10.89 -10.93
N SER A 106 3.30 10.84 -12.23
CA SER A 106 4.13 11.80 -12.94
C SER A 106 3.34 13.02 -13.41
N HIS A 107 2.07 12.83 -13.81
CA HIS A 107 1.23 13.89 -14.39
C HIS A 107 -0.03 14.21 -13.57
N GLY A 108 -0.24 13.52 -12.44
CA GLY A 108 -1.44 13.65 -11.61
C GLY A 108 -2.69 13.06 -12.28
N LEU A 109 -3.80 13.00 -11.55
CA LEU A 109 -5.11 12.68 -12.12
C LEU A 109 -5.55 13.80 -13.08
N PRO A 110 -6.17 13.48 -14.24
CA PRO A 110 -6.80 14.48 -15.10
C PRO A 110 -7.97 15.20 -14.42
#